data_AF-A0A7J4S7I5-F1
#
_entry.id   AF-A0A7J4S7I5-F1
#
_cell.length_a   1.000
_cell.length_b   1.000
_cell.length_c   1.000
_cell.angle_alpha   90.00
_cell.angle_beta   90.00
_cell.angle_gamma   90.00
#
_symmetry.space_group_name_H-M   'P 1'
#
loop_
_entity.id
_entity.type
_entity.pdbx_description
1 polymer ?
#
loop_
_entity_poly.entity_id
_entity_poly.type
_entity_poly.pdbx_seq_one_letter_code
_entity_poly.pdbx_strand_id
1 'polypeptide(L)'
;MTSQPQSARPRSSTSVYEAASRTDPFGVLLAEHALLRQAFARLFIAAAEDADPLSVRRGLEALSDSLRLHQRREDAVLYPVCERLFGGKGGAASVLRCDHATIQDQLGVLARQLDVAGRVSSVRLDALRHAMDDHFGKEERVLFPLTAALLSGAESSDLERRLRAPPPNPREG
;
A
#
# COMPACT_ATOMS: atom_id res chain seq x y z
N MET A 1 63.71 -35.40 17.87
CA MET A 1 63.91 -33.97 18.19
C MET A 1 64.52 -33.38 16.93
N THR A 2 63.86 -32.60 16.08
CA THR A 2 63.08 -31.35 16.26
C THR A 2 62.31 -31.08 14.96
N SER A 3 60.98 -30.99 15.00
CA SER A 3 60.16 -29.75 14.86
C SER A 3 60.05 -29.17 13.43
N GLN A 4 58.96 -29.49 12.75
CA GLN A 4 58.44 -28.74 11.58
C GLN A 4 57.69 -27.47 12.04
N PRO A 5 57.76 -26.34 11.32
CA PRO A 5 56.94 -25.18 11.61
C PRO A 5 55.54 -25.33 11.00
N GLN A 6 54.50 -25.25 11.84
CA GLN A 6 53.12 -25.04 11.42
C GLN A 6 52.97 -23.57 10.99
N SER A 7 52.78 -23.33 9.69
CA SER A 7 52.39 -22.02 9.17
C SER A 7 50.86 -21.90 9.21
N ALA A 8 50.41 -20.81 9.81
CA ALA A 8 49.04 -20.53 10.21
C ALA A 8 48.06 -20.48 9.03
N ARG A 9 46.92 -21.15 9.19
CA ARG A 9 45.73 -20.91 8.36
C ARG A 9 45.24 -19.48 8.56
N PRO A 10 44.94 -18.71 7.49
CA PRO A 10 44.27 -17.43 7.66
C PRO A 10 42.90 -17.68 8.30
N ARG A 11 42.61 -16.95 9.39
CA ARG A 11 41.26 -16.88 9.96
C ARG A 11 40.35 -16.32 8.88
N SER A 12 39.47 -17.16 8.36
CA SER A 12 38.37 -16.74 7.51
C SER A 12 37.63 -15.64 8.26
N SER A 13 37.71 -14.41 7.73
CA SER A 13 36.87 -13.32 8.18
C SER A 13 35.44 -13.67 7.83
N THR A 14 34.74 -14.31 8.77
CA THR A 14 33.30 -14.43 8.74
C THR A 14 32.76 -13.01 8.65
N SER A 15 32.44 -12.61 7.41
CA SER A 15 31.84 -11.33 7.10
C SER A 15 30.59 -11.19 7.95
N VAL A 16 30.59 -10.17 8.79
CA VAL A 16 29.56 -9.79 9.77
C VAL A 16 28.30 -9.27 9.06
N TYR A 17 28.11 -9.62 7.78
CA TYR A 17 26.87 -9.45 7.04
C TYR A 17 26.19 -10.81 6.95
N GLU A 18 25.82 -11.34 8.11
CA GLU A 18 24.61 -12.14 8.18
C GLU A 18 23.49 -11.19 7.78
N ALA A 19 23.21 -11.15 6.48
CA ALA A 19 22.00 -10.59 5.93
C ALA A 19 20.85 -11.43 6.47
N ALA A 20 20.53 -11.23 7.76
CA ALA A 20 19.29 -11.64 8.36
C ALA A 20 18.23 -11.24 7.35
N SER A 21 17.61 -12.24 6.73
CA SER A 21 16.79 -12.07 5.53
C SER A 21 15.84 -10.92 5.76
N ARG A 22 16.11 -9.77 5.11
CA ARG A 22 15.24 -8.60 5.22
C ARG A 22 13.90 -9.03 4.68
N THR A 23 12.94 -9.18 5.58
CA THR A 23 11.55 -9.42 5.24
C THR A 23 11.04 -8.20 4.50
N ASP A 24 10.32 -8.41 3.40
CA ASP A 24 9.62 -7.34 2.69
C ASP A 24 8.34 -7.00 3.46
N PRO A 25 8.28 -5.85 4.17
CA PRO A 25 7.17 -5.57 5.07
C PRO A 25 5.89 -5.20 4.32
N PHE A 26 5.96 -4.93 3.01
CA PHE A 26 4.87 -4.35 2.24
C PHE A 26 3.95 -5.39 1.59
N GLY A 27 4.21 -6.69 1.76
CA GLY A 27 3.44 -7.76 1.12
C GLY A 27 1.93 -7.67 1.35
N VAL A 28 1.48 -7.22 2.52
CA VAL A 28 0.06 -6.99 2.81
C VAL A 28 -0.52 -5.85 1.97
N LEU A 29 0.19 -4.72 1.86
CA LEU A 29 -0.26 -3.57 1.07
C LEU A 29 -0.27 -3.89 -0.43
N LEU A 30 0.74 -4.61 -0.93
CA LEU A 30 0.77 -5.11 -2.30
C LEU A 30 -0.43 -6.03 -2.62
N ALA A 31 -0.79 -6.92 -1.68
CA ALA A 31 -1.96 -7.76 -1.82
C ALA A 31 -3.26 -6.94 -1.81
N GLU A 32 -3.36 -5.92 -0.95
CA GLU A 32 -4.49 -4.98 -0.94
C GLU A 32 -4.61 -4.22 -2.26
N HIS A 33 -3.52 -3.72 -2.83
CA HIS A 33 -3.54 -3.05 -4.14
C HIS A 33 -4.04 -3.99 -5.24
N ALA A 34 -3.60 -5.25 -5.24
CA ALA A 34 -4.06 -6.23 -6.21
C ALA A 34 -5.57 -6.47 -6.08
N LEU A 35 -6.09 -6.60 -4.86
CA LEU A 35 -7.52 -6.77 -4.60
C LEU A 35 -8.33 -5.52 -4.99
N LEU A 36 -7.81 -4.32 -4.72
CA LEU A 36 -8.44 -3.05 -5.12
C LEU A 36 -8.50 -2.91 -6.64
N ARG A 37 -7.42 -3.23 -7.35
CA ARG A 37 -7.41 -3.25 -8.84
C ARG A 37 -8.44 -4.25 -9.38
N GLN A 38 -8.54 -5.44 -8.79
CA GLN A 38 -9.55 -6.43 -9.19
C GLN A 38 -10.98 -5.96 -8.89
N ALA A 39 -11.20 -5.32 -7.74
CA ALA A 39 -12.50 -4.77 -7.37
C ALA A 39 -12.92 -3.65 -8.34
N PHE A 40 -11.99 -2.76 -8.69
CA PHE A 40 -12.22 -1.75 -9.72
C PHE A 40 -12.54 -2.37 -11.08
N ALA A 41 -11.80 -3.39 -11.52
CA ALA A 41 -12.05 -4.05 -12.80
C ALA A 41 -13.46 -4.67 -12.86
N ARG A 42 -13.93 -5.30 -11.77
CA ARG A 42 -15.31 -5.81 -11.68
C ARG A 42 -16.35 -4.70 -11.75
N LEU A 43 -16.13 -3.59 -11.04
CA LEU A 43 -17.00 -2.41 -11.11
C LEU A 43 -17.05 -1.83 -12.53
N PHE A 44 -15.90 -1.73 -13.19
CA PHE A 44 -15.80 -1.20 -14.55
C PHE A 44 -16.60 -2.03 -15.53
N ILE A 45 -16.47 -3.37 -15.48
CA ILE A 45 -17.24 -4.29 -16.31
C ILE A 45 -18.74 -4.14 -16.05
N ALA A 46 -19.16 -4.16 -14.78
CA ALA A 46 -20.56 -3.98 -14.41
C ALA A 46 -21.14 -2.65 -14.95
N ALA A 47 -20.38 -1.57 -14.85
CA ALA A 47 -20.80 -0.27 -15.36
C ALA A 47 -20.84 -0.18 -16.90
N ALA A 48 -20.06 -1.00 -17.61
CA ALA A 48 -20.00 -1.00 -19.07
C ALA A 48 -21.09 -1.87 -19.72
N GLU A 49 -21.51 -2.95 -19.05
CA GLU A 49 -22.46 -3.95 -19.59
C GLU A 49 -23.94 -3.61 -19.32
N ASP A 50 -24.26 -2.33 -19.06
CA ASP A 50 -25.61 -1.88 -18.68
C ASP A 50 -26.18 -2.67 -17.48
N ALA A 51 -25.32 -3.01 -16.52
CA ALA A 51 -25.73 -3.78 -15.37
C ALA A 51 -26.73 -3.03 -14.50
N ASP A 52 -27.55 -3.80 -13.77
CA ASP A 52 -28.47 -3.30 -12.75
C ASP A 52 -27.78 -2.26 -11.84
N PRO A 53 -28.35 -1.04 -11.68
CA PRO A 53 -27.76 0.01 -10.85
C PRO A 53 -27.40 -0.43 -9.44
N LEU A 54 -28.12 -1.40 -8.87
CA LEU A 54 -27.79 -1.96 -7.55
C LEU A 54 -26.45 -2.71 -7.55
N SER A 55 -26.09 -3.39 -8.64
CA SER A 55 -24.80 -4.07 -8.80
C SER A 55 -23.64 -3.06 -8.83
N VAL A 56 -23.80 -1.99 -9.62
CA VAL A 56 -22.82 -0.89 -9.69
C VAL A 56 -22.67 -0.21 -8.33
N ARG A 57 -23.79 0.01 -7.62
CA ARG A 57 -23.79 0.57 -6.25
C ARG A 57 -22.98 -0.29 -5.29
N ARG A 58 -23.24 -1.59 -5.25
CA ARG A 58 -22.49 -2.53 -4.40
C ARG A 58 -21.00 -2.54 -4.75
N GLY A 59 -20.66 -2.44 -6.03
CA GLY A 59 -19.28 -2.34 -6.50
C GLY A 59 -18.58 -1.08 -5.99
N LEU A 60 -19.24 0.08 -6.07
CA LEU A 60 -18.72 1.35 -5.55
C LEU A 60 -18.54 1.32 -4.03
N GLU A 61 -19.52 0.79 -3.29
CA GLU A 61 -19.47 0.67 -1.83
C GLU A 61 -18.32 -0.26 -1.40
N ALA A 62 -18.23 -1.45 -2.00
CA ALA A 62 -17.17 -2.41 -1.69
C ALA A 62 -15.77 -1.86 -2.00
N LEU A 63 -15.62 -1.13 -3.11
CA LEU A 63 -14.35 -0.50 -3.46
C LEU A 63 -13.99 0.64 -2.48
N SER A 64 -14.96 1.50 -2.14
CA SER A 64 -14.75 2.60 -1.18
C SER A 64 -14.37 2.08 0.21
N ASP A 65 -15.06 1.06 0.71
CA ASP A 65 -14.79 0.49 2.03
C ASP A 65 -13.44 -0.23 2.09
N SER A 66 -13.10 -0.98 1.03
CA SER A 66 -11.80 -1.63 0.91
C SER A 66 -10.67 -0.60 0.86
N LEU A 67 -10.86 0.50 0.11
CA LEU A 67 -9.91 1.59 0.05
C LEU A 67 -9.77 2.27 1.41
N ARG A 68 -10.86 2.53 2.14
CA ARG A 68 -10.79 3.09 3.51
C ARG A 68 -10.00 2.21 4.46
N LEU A 69 -10.12 0.89 4.33
CA LEU A 69 -9.36 -0.05 5.17
C LEU A 69 -7.87 0.03 4.90
N HIS A 70 -7.51 0.04 3.62
CA HIS A 70 -6.15 0.21 3.14
C HIS A 70 -5.56 1.54 3.63
N GLN A 71 -6.26 2.66 3.40
CA GLN A 71 -5.89 4.00 3.85
C GLN A 71 -5.60 4.06 5.35
N ARG A 72 -6.48 3.49 6.19
CA ARG A 72 -6.29 3.46 7.65
C ARG A 72 -5.02 2.74 8.06
N ARG A 73 -4.67 1.65 7.38
CA ARG A 73 -3.45 0.89 7.68
C ARG A 73 -2.22 1.73 7.36
N GLU A 74 -2.22 2.40 6.23
CA GLU A 74 -1.10 3.25 5.83
C GLU A 74 -0.95 4.45 6.77
N ASP A 75 -2.04 5.15 7.07
CA ASP A 75 -2.05 6.30 7.97
C ASP A 75 -1.60 5.96 9.39
N ALA A 76 -2.05 4.82 9.92
CA ALA A 76 -1.75 4.43 11.30
C ALA A 76 -0.38 3.77 11.46
N VAL A 77 0.13 3.12 10.40
CA VAL A 77 1.31 2.24 10.52
C VAL A 77 2.45 2.69 9.63
N LEU A 78 2.22 2.79 8.31
CA LEU A 78 3.28 3.04 7.34
C LEU A 78 3.75 4.49 7.36
N TYR A 79 2.83 5.44 7.20
CA TYR A 79 3.18 6.85 7.05
C TYR A 79 3.92 7.43 8.26
N PRO A 80 3.61 7.08 9.52
CA PRO A 80 4.44 7.50 10.66
C PRO A 80 5.89 7.02 10.56
N VAL A 81 6.13 5.84 9.99
CA VAL A 81 7.48 5.31 9.77
C VAL A 81 8.18 6.08 8.64
N CYS A 82 7.50 6.32 7.52
CA CYS A 82 8.04 7.14 6.43
C CYS A 82 8.37 8.56 6.90
N GLU A 83 7.50 9.16 7.72
CA GLU A 83 7.68 10.50 8.24
C GLU A 83 8.91 10.61 9.15
N ARG A 84 9.13 9.58 9.98
CA ARG A 84 10.34 9.43 10.80
C ARG A 84 11.61 9.26 9.96
N LEU A 85 11.55 8.52 8.85
CA LEU A 85 12.74 8.16 8.08
C LEU A 85 13.19 9.25 7.11
N PHE A 86 12.28 9.92 6.41
CA PHE A 86 12.66 10.82 5.31
C PHE A 86 11.78 12.06 5.12
N GLY A 87 10.94 12.47 6.10
CA GLY A 87 10.43 13.84 6.12
C GLY A 87 9.13 14.09 6.89
N GLY A 88 9.00 15.28 7.49
CA GLY A 88 7.84 15.69 8.31
C GLY A 88 6.54 15.98 7.52
N LYS A 89 5.55 16.57 8.21
CA LYS A 89 4.11 16.69 7.84
C LYS A 89 3.74 17.21 6.43
N GLY A 90 4.69 17.64 5.60
CA GLY A 90 4.49 18.04 4.18
C GLY A 90 5.22 17.16 3.15
N GLY A 91 5.75 16.00 3.56
CA GLY A 91 6.51 15.08 2.70
C GLY A 91 5.64 14.11 1.88
N ALA A 92 6.24 13.02 1.41
CA ALA A 92 5.59 12.02 0.55
C ALA A 92 4.27 11.47 1.13
N ALA A 93 4.20 11.25 2.44
CA ALA A 93 2.99 10.81 3.12
C ALA A 93 1.83 11.83 3.00
N SER A 94 2.13 13.14 2.99
CA SER A 94 1.08 14.17 2.79
C SER A 94 0.52 14.12 1.37
N VAL A 95 1.35 13.86 0.37
CA VAL A 95 0.90 13.74 -1.03
C VAL A 95 -0.02 12.53 -1.18
N LEU A 96 0.34 11.40 -0.57
CA LEU A 96 -0.46 10.17 -0.66
C LEU A 96 -1.79 10.28 0.10
N ARG A 97 -1.83 11.01 1.24
CA ARG A 97 -3.11 11.36 1.89
C ARG A 97 -4.00 12.25 1.02
N CYS A 98 -3.42 13.16 0.23
CA CYS A 98 -4.19 13.93 -0.74
C CYS A 98 -4.72 13.06 -1.88
N ASP A 99 -3.94 12.09 -2.36
CA ASP A 99 -4.39 11.09 -3.34
C ASP A 99 -5.57 10.29 -2.78
N HIS A 100 -5.45 9.81 -1.53
CA HIS A 100 -6.51 9.11 -0.82
C HIS A 100 -7.82 9.90 -0.76
N ALA A 101 -7.76 11.18 -0.38
CA ALA A 101 -8.93 12.06 -0.36
C ALA A 101 -9.54 12.23 -1.75
N THR A 102 -8.69 12.47 -2.76
CA THR A 102 -9.12 12.64 -4.15
C THR A 102 -9.86 11.40 -4.67
N ILE A 103 -9.33 10.20 -4.41
CA ILE A 103 -9.95 8.93 -4.85
C ILE A 103 -11.30 8.73 -4.14
N GLN A 104 -11.40 9.00 -2.84
CA GLN A 104 -12.66 8.89 -2.10
C GLN A 104 -13.72 9.89 -2.59
N ASP A 105 -13.32 11.12 -2.92
CA ASP A 105 -14.21 12.11 -3.48
C ASP A 105 -14.74 11.69 -4.86
N GLN A 106 -13.88 11.14 -5.72
CA GLN A 106 -14.27 10.60 -7.02
C GLN A 106 -15.28 9.44 -6.88
N LEU A 107 -15.05 8.52 -5.94
CA LEU A 107 -16.01 7.45 -5.62
C LEU A 107 -17.36 8.02 -5.15
N GLY A 108 -17.34 9.04 -4.30
CA GLY A 108 -18.56 9.72 -3.86
C GLY A 108 -19.31 10.43 -5.00
N VAL A 109 -18.59 11.03 -5.95
CA VAL A 109 -19.18 11.62 -7.16
C VAL A 109 -19.85 10.55 -8.02
N LEU A 110 -19.20 9.40 -8.23
CA LEU A 110 -19.76 8.28 -9.00
C LEU A 110 -21.03 7.72 -8.33
N ALA A 111 -21.02 7.56 -7.01
CA ALA A 111 -22.19 7.10 -6.26
C ALA A 111 -23.38 8.06 -6.41
N ARG A 112 -23.15 9.37 -6.25
CA ARG A 112 -24.20 10.39 -6.47
C ARG A 112 -24.69 10.42 -7.91
N GLN A 113 -23.79 10.22 -8.88
CA GLN A 113 -24.18 10.15 -10.29
C GLN A 113 -25.09 8.95 -10.55
N LEU A 114 -24.76 7.79 -9.98
CA LEU A 114 -25.57 6.58 -10.07
C LEU A 114 -26.98 6.80 -9.48
N ASP A 115 -27.08 7.49 -8.34
CA ASP A 115 -28.38 7.84 -7.73
C ASP A 115 -29.28 8.69 -8.62
N VAL A 116 -28.70 9.67 -9.32
CA VAL A 116 -29.48 10.62 -10.13
C VAL A 116 -29.78 10.07 -11.53
N ALA A 117 -28.81 9.41 -12.15
CA ALA A 117 -28.86 9.04 -13.56
C ALA A 117 -29.07 7.55 -13.82
N GLY A 118 -29.04 6.71 -12.77
CA GLY A 118 -29.09 5.25 -12.90
C GLY A 118 -27.83 4.64 -13.52
N ARG A 119 -26.81 5.44 -13.84
CA ARG A 119 -25.56 4.98 -14.45
C ARG A 119 -24.39 5.90 -14.14
N VAL A 120 -23.19 5.34 -14.19
CA VAL A 120 -21.94 6.08 -13.99
C VAL A 120 -21.28 6.45 -15.31
N SER A 121 -20.42 7.47 -15.29
CA SER A 121 -19.72 7.95 -16.47
C SER A 121 -18.45 7.12 -16.69
N SER A 122 -18.28 6.55 -17.89
CA SER A 122 -17.06 5.85 -18.27
C SER A 122 -15.82 6.73 -18.14
N VAL A 123 -15.91 8.00 -18.56
CA VAL A 123 -14.83 8.99 -18.40
C VAL A 123 -14.43 9.18 -16.93
N ARG A 124 -15.41 9.22 -16.02
CA ARG A 124 -15.12 9.34 -14.58
C ARG A 124 -14.56 8.05 -13.98
N LEU A 125 -15.00 6.89 -14.46
CA LEU A 125 -14.41 5.61 -14.08
C LEU A 125 -12.95 5.52 -14.53
N ASP A 126 -12.63 5.92 -15.77
CA ASP A 126 -11.25 5.97 -16.23
C ASP A 126 -10.40 6.95 -15.41
N ALA A 127 -10.93 8.12 -15.08
CA ALA A 127 -10.23 9.07 -14.20
C ALA A 127 -9.94 8.46 -12.81
N LEU A 128 -10.89 7.71 -12.25
CA LEU A 128 -10.70 6.98 -10.99
C LEU A 128 -9.62 5.90 -11.12
N ARG A 129 -9.63 5.12 -12.21
CA ARG A 129 -8.60 4.12 -12.49
C ARG A 129 -7.21 4.75 -12.49
N HIS A 130 -7.05 5.85 -13.22
CA HIS A 130 -5.78 6.57 -13.30
C HIS A 130 -5.33 7.09 -11.94
N ALA A 131 -6.23 7.67 -11.15
CA ALA A 131 -5.89 8.15 -9.81
C ALA A 131 -5.41 7.00 -8.89
N MET A 132 -6.09 5.84 -8.94
CA MET A 132 -5.67 4.65 -8.18
C MET A 132 -4.32 4.10 -8.66
N ASP A 133 -4.13 3.95 -9.97
CA ASP A 133 -2.88 3.43 -10.54
C ASP A 133 -1.69 4.34 -10.25
N ASP A 134 -1.90 5.66 -10.29
CA ASP A 134 -0.88 6.64 -9.95
C ASP A 134 -0.53 6.61 -8.46
N HIS A 135 -1.54 6.50 -7.59
CA HIS A 135 -1.35 6.38 -6.14
C HIS A 135 -0.53 5.12 -5.79
N PHE A 136 -1.01 3.94 -6.22
CA PHE A 136 -0.30 2.68 -5.99
C PHE A 136 1.10 2.70 -6.64
N GLY A 137 1.23 3.34 -7.81
CA GLY A 137 2.51 3.47 -8.51
C GLY A 137 3.54 4.28 -7.71
N LYS A 138 3.12 5.35 -7.03
CA LYS A 138 4.01 6.13 -6.14
C LYS A 138 4.47 5.27 -4.96
N GLU A 139 3.59 4.45 -4.41
CA GLU A 139 3.93 3.59 -3.28
C GLU A 139 4.85 2.45 -3.69
N GLU A 140 4.42 1.64 -4.66
CA GLU A 140 5.11 0.43 -5.10
C GLU A 140 6.49 0.72 -5.69
N ARG A 141 6.64 1.83 -6.44
CA ARG A 141 7.89 2.14 -7.16
C ARG A 141 8.80 3.10 -6.42
N VAL A 142 8.28 3.88 -5.48
CA VAL A 142 9.06 4.93 -4.80
C VAL A 142 9.02 4.76 -3.29
N LEU A 143 7.84 4.83 -2.66
CA LEU A 143 7.75 4.86 -1.20
C LEU A 143 8.24 3.55 -0.56
N PHE A 144 7.80 2.41 -1.05
CA PHE A 144 8.14 1.09 -0.50
C PHE A 144 9.64 0.80 -0.65
N PRO A 145 10.27 0.91 -1.86
CA PRO A 145 11.70 0.69 -1.99
C PRO A 145 12.56 1.65 -1.15
N LEU A 146 12.18 2.94 -1.10
CA LEU A 146 12.89 3.93 -0.29
C LEU A 146 12.80 3.59 1.21
N THR A 147 11.62 3.22 1.67
CA THR A 147 11.40 2.85 3.08
C THR A 147 12.18 1.57 3.41
N ALA A 148 12.11 0.52 2.58
CA ALA A 148 12.88 -0.71 2.77
C ALA A 148 14.39 -0.47 2.80
N ALA A 149 14.92 0.43 1.96
CA ALA A 149 16.34 0.74 1.93
C ALA A 149 16.84 1.31 3.28
N LEU A 150 16.00 2.08 3.97
CA LEU A 150 16.36 2.81 5.19
C LEU A 150 16.08 2.04 6.49
N LEU A 151 15.25 0.99 6.47
CA LEU A 151 14.96 0.18 7.64
C LEU A 151 16.09 -0.81 7.95
N SER A 152 16.40 -1.05 9.22
CA SER A 152 17.16 -2.23 9.63
C SER A 152 16.34 -3.52 9.49
N GLY A 153 16.97 -4.70 9.56
CA GLY A 153 16.26 -5.98 9.50
C GLY A 153 15.20 -6.13 10.60
N ALA A 154 15.53 -5.71 11.82
CA ALA A 154 14.60 -5.74 12.96
C ALA A 154 13.42 -4.78 12.78
N GLU A 155 13.67 -3.56 12.29
CA GLU A 155 12.59 -2.61 12.01
C GLU A 155 11.70 -3.06 10.83
N SER A 156 12.28 -3.73 9.83
CA SER A 156 11.51 -4.33 8.72
C SER A 156 10.55 -5.39 9.24
N SER A 157 11.05 -6.33 10.06
CA SER A 157 10.21 -7.36 10.67
C SER A 157 9.16 -6.79 11.63
N ASP A 158 9.47 -5.70 12.35
CA ASP A 158 8.46 -5.03 13.18
C ASP A 158 7.37 -4.35 12.35
N LEU A 159 7.76 -3.65 11.28
CA LEU A 159 6.83 -3.00 10.37
C LEU A 159 5.91 -4.02 9.70
N GLU A 160 6.46 -5.13 9.20
CA GLU A 160 5.67 -6.22 8.62
C GLU A 160 4.60 -6.72 9.61
N ARG A 161 5.01 -6.98 10.85
CA ARG A 161 4.13 -7.51 11.89
C ARG A 161 3.01 -6.53 12.23
N ARG A 162 3.30 -5.23 12.26
CA ARG A 162 2.31 -4.15 12.49
C ARG A 162 1.38 -3.97 11.30
N LEU A 163 1.88 -4.06 10.07
CA LEU A 163 1.05 -3.98 8.85
C LEU A 163 0.12 -5.18 8.72
N ARG A 164 0.54 -6.38 9.16
CA ARG A 164 -0.31 -7.58 9.14
C ARG A 164 -1.42 -7.54 10.19
N ALA A 165 -1.26 -6.75 11.25
CA ALA A 165 -2.31 -6.59 12.24
C ALA A 165 -3.56 -5.92 11.61
N PRO A 166 -4.76 -6.18 12.16
CA PRO A 166 -5.94 -5.39 11.81
C PRO A 166 -5.67 -3.90 12.05
N PRO A 167 -6.10 -3.00 11.14
CA PRO A 167 -5.89 -1.58 11.34
C PRO A 167 -6.76 -1.10 12.52
N PRO A 168 -6.28 -0.11 13.30
CA PRO A 168 -6.99 0.36 14.49
C PRO A 168 -8.39 0.89 14.15
N ASN A 169 -9.34 0.63 15.05
CA ASN A 169 -10.71 1.12 14.91
C ASN A 169 -10.77 2.62 15.25
N PRO A 170 -11.53 3.44 14.51
CA PRO A 170 -11.64 4.88 14.76
C PRO A 170 -12.35 5.25 16.08
N ARG A 171 -12.84 4.26 16.86
CA ARG A 171 -13.52 4.47 18.15
C ARG A 171 -12.60 4.35 19.37
N GLU A 172 -11.31 4.12 19.16
CA GLU A 172 -10.33 3.90 20.24
C GLU A 172 -9.30 5.04 20.35
N GLY A 173 -9.59 6.22 19.79
CA GLY A 173 -8.75 7.43 19.84
C GLY A 173 -9.48 8.62 20.46
#